data_AF-K0R783-F1
#
_entry.id   AF-K0R783-F1
#
_cell.length_a   1.000
_cell.length_b   1.000
_cell.length_c   1.000
_cell.angle_alpha   90.00
_cell.angle_beta   90.00
_cell.angle_gamma   90.00
#
_symmetry.space_group_name_H-M   'P 1'
#
loop_
_entity.id
_entity.type
_entity.pdbx_description
1 polymer ?
#
loop_
_entity_poly.entity_id
_entity_poly.type
_entity_poly.pdbx_seq_one_letter_code
_entity_poly.pdbx_strand_id
1 'polypeptide(L)'
;MKFNSFVIDPSHPEYEEHVRAVKEFEEEYGEDWDSTIIEYDNDFVNLPEYVAKAAFTGNFRIVLQWPKKGNIKERIIAKGKEAGNMGLLFFAAINQQHNLMSFLLQNGADVNVLNSAGMSVGLGPNPNRGLLWGAELFEEGEPSIKEMKLALCETITSNGYVQIAKLMSSELGGRRCEIVCAPNTRGDLVGKTCVVHEYIIESNQYKVTIEFTNEVLLLGSDHLKRRDRTPQDPGYYVESENNGLNRRDFKSNEECQAFIACLSVEKEESLENDPDAKAKAEQAATDLLAELGLEDLEGPSSNASKKKEKQSAATGKKKKRGGKKKGRK
;
A
#
# COMPACT_ATOMS: atom_id res chain seq x y z
N MET A 1 -19.81 16.14 14.64
CA MET A 1 -20.57 16.19 13.38
C MET A 1 -21.65 15.14 13.53
N LYS A 2 -22.95 15.49 13.57
CA LYS A 2 -24.01 14.48 13.71
C LYS A 2 -23.96 13.56 12.47
N PHE A 3 -24.00 12.24 12.66
CA PHE A 3 -23.97 11.23 11.57
C PHE A 3 -25.09 11.42 10.53
N ASN A 4 -26.08 12.26 10.81
CA ASN A 4 -27.19 12.65 9.93
C ASN A 4 -26.81 13.22 8.55
N SER A 5 -25.53 13.41 8.23
CA SER A 5 -25.12 13.89 6.89
C SER A 5 -24.62 12.79 5.94
N PHE A 6 -24.39 11.55 6.39
CA PHE A 6 -24.19 10.42 5.49
C PHE A 6 -25.52 9.72 5.27
N VAL A 7 -26.41 10.39 4.51
CA VAL A 7 -27.63 9.73 4.03
C VAL A 7 -27.20 8.69 3.00
N ILE A 8 -27.03 7.45 3.45
CA ILE A 8 -26.90 6.29 2.57
C ILE A 8 -28.21 6.22 1.79
N ASP A 9 -28.11 6.08 0.46
CA ASP A 9 -29.28 5.95 -0.40
C ASP A 9 -30.17 4.80 0.11
N PRO A 10 -31.46 5.05 0.44
CA PRO A 10 -32.38 4.00 0.90
C PRO A 10 -32.58 2.86 -0.10
N SER A 11 -32.19 3.06 -1.36
CA SER A 11 -32.19 2.02 -2.39
C SER A 11 -30.92 1.16 -2.41
N HIS A 12 -29.93 1.45 -1.55
CA HIS A 12 -28.73 0.61 -1.41
C HIS A 12 -29.13 -0.76 -0.86
N PRO A 13 -28.68 -1.87 -1.48
CA PRO A 13 -29.08 -3.23 -1.07
C PRO A 13 -28.72 -3.56 0.39
N GLU A 14 -27.74 -2.86 0.95
CA GLU A 14 -27.25 -3.04 2.34
C GLU A 14 -27.75 -1.96 3.31
N TYR A 15 -28.69 -1.10 2.90
CA TYR A 15 -29.17 0.04 3.71
C TYR A 15 -29.68 -0.38 5.10
N GLU A 16 -30.51 -1.43 5.17
CA GLU A 16 -31.06 -1.94 6.43
C GLU A 16 -29.99 -2.51 7.37
N GLU A 17 -28.91 -3.06 6.81
CA GLU A 17 -27.77 -3.56 7.58
C GLU A 17 -26.96 -2.41 8.17
N HIS A 18 -26.68 -1.37 7.37
CA HIS A 18 -26.00 -0.17 7.86
C HIS A 18 -26.81 0.57 8.93
N VAL A 19 -28.14 0.69 8.76
CA VAL A 19 -29.02 1.29 9.78
C VAL A 19 -28.95 0.51 11.09
N ARG A 20 -28.93 -0.82 11.03
CA ARG A 20 -28.79 -1.68 12.20
C ARG A 20 -27.44 -1.49 12.88
N ALA A 21 -26.34 -1.50 12.12
CA ALA A 21 -24.99 -1.32 12.64
C ALA A 21 -24.81 0.06 13.31
N VAL A 22 -25.36 1.12 12.72
CA VAL A 22 -25.36 2.46 13.34
C VAL A 22 -26.12 2.46 14.66
N LYS A 23 -27.29 1.80 14.72
CA LYS A 23 -28.08 1.71 15.94
C LYS A 23 -27.39 0.91 17.04
N GLU A 24 -26.78 -0.21 16.70
CA GLU A 24 -25.98 -1.03 17.64
C GLU A 24 -24.80 -0.22 18.19
N PHE A 25 -24.11 0.53 17.33
CA PHE A 25 -23.02 1.44 17.74
C PHE A 25 -23.52 2.56 18.67
N GLU A 26 -24.65 3.20 18.35
CA GLU A 26 -25.25 4.23 19.21
C GLU A 26 -25.70 3.66 20.58
N GLU A 27 -26.20 2.42 20.61
CA GLU A 27 -26.58 1.73 21.85
C GLU A 27 -25.34 1.35 22.70
N GLU A 28 -24.25 0.92 22.07
CA GLU A 28 -23.02 0.50 22.76
C GLU A 28 -22.22 1.69 23.34
N TYR A 29 -22.11 2.79 22.59
CA TYR A 29 -21.25 3.93 22.95
C TYR A 29 -22.03 5.16 23.46
N GLY A 30 -23.36 5.18 23.32
CA GLY A 30 -24.25 6.21 23.81
C GLY A 30 -24.30 7.49 22.97
N GLU A 31 -25.35 8.31 23.16
CA GLU A 31 -25.53 9.62 22.48
C GLU A 31 -24.43 10.64 22.80
N ASP A 32 -23.69 10.42 23.90
CA ASP A 32 -22.60 11.27 24.39
C ASP A 32 -21.24 10.92 23.77
N TRP A 33 -21.19 10.16 22.66
CA TRP A 33 -19.98 10.05 21.84
C TRP A 33 -19.64 11.45 21.29
N ASP A 34 -18.85 12.18 22.08
CA ASP A 34 -18.32 13.47 21.69
C ASP A 34 -17.53 13.20 20.41
N SER A 35 -17.87 13.94 19.35
CA SER A 35 -17.24 13.86 18.03
C SER A 35 -15.82 14.39 18.09
N THR A 36 -15.03 13.95 19.07
CA THR A 36 -13.59 13.91 19.02
C THR A 36 -13.31 13.14 17.75
N ILE A 37 -13.15 13.90 16.67
CA ILE A 37 -12.53 13.44 15.44
C ILE A 37 -11.37 12.59 15.94
N ILE A 38 -11.42 11.30 15.66
CA ILE A 38 -10.22 10.47 15.78
C ILE A 38 -9.28 11.15 14.80
N GLU A 39 -8.45 12.06 15.31
CA GLU A 39 -7.36 12.64 14.56
C GLU A 39 -6.42 11.48 14.36
N TYR A 40 -6.63 10.77 13.25
CA TYR A 40 -5.68 9.82 12.76
C TYR A 40 -4.36 10.57 12.67
N ASP A 41 -3.30 10.01 13.27
CA ASP A 41 -1.93 10.51 13.11
C ASP A 41 -1.72 10.82 11.63
N ASN A 42 -1.70 12.11 11.31
CA ASN A 42 -1.58 12.60 9.93
C ASN A 42 -0.12 12.50 9.44
N ASP A 43 0.68 11.68 10.11
CA ASP A 43 2.10 11.48 9.85
C ASP A 43 2.35 10.69 8.55
N PHE A 44 1.30 10.11 7.96
CA PHE A 44 1.40 9.47 6.65
C PHE A 44 1.17 10.45 5.50
N VAL A 45 1.93 10.25 4.43
CA VAL A 45 1.71 10.96 3.16
C VAL A 45 0.33 10.59 2.63
N ASN A 46 -0.47 11.60 2.28
CA ASN A 46 -1.79 11.38 1.67
C ASN A 46 -1.63 10.79 0.26
N LEU A 47 -2.31 9.66 -0.01
CA LEU A 47 -2.37 9.06 -1.33
C LEU A 47 -3.38 9.83 -2.20
N PRO A 48 -2.95 10.52 -3.29
CA PRO A 48 -3.86 11.28 -4.11
C PRO A 48 -4.90 10.37 -4.79
N GLU A 49 -6.14 10.85 -4.88
CA GLU A 49 -7.26 10.12 -5.47
C GLU A 49 -6.96 9.59 -6.88
N TYR A 50 -6.30 10.41 -7.72
CA TYR A 50 -5.95 9.99 -9.08
C TYR A 50 -4.96 8.82 -9.10
N VAL A 51 -4.10 8.69 -8.08
CA VAL A 51 -3.15 7.57 -7.95
C VAL A 51 -3.88 6.33 -7.44
N ALA A 52 -4.76 6.49 -6.44
CA ALA A 52 -5.61 5.40 -5.94
C ALA A 52 -6.47 4.82 -7.08
N LYS A 53 -7.11 5.67 -7.88
CA LYS A 53 -7.88 5.28 -9.06
C LYS A 53 -7.00 4.59 -10.13
N ALA A 54 -5.78 5.07 -10.33
CA ALA A 54 -4.83 4.41 -11.23
C ALA A 54 -4.42 3.02 -10.73
N ALA A 55 -4.19 2.85 -9.43
CA ALA A 55 -3.91 1.55 -8.83
C ALA A 55 -5.11 0.61 -8.99
N PHE A 56 -6.33 1.10 -8.75
CA PHE A 56 -7.55 0.32 -8.93
C PHE A 56 -7.75 -0.12 -10.39
N THR A 57 -7.48 0.76 -11.36
CA THR A 57 -7.67 0.47 -12.79
C THR A 57 -6.47 -0.23 -13.47
N GLY A 58 -5.38 -0.49 -12.75
CA GLY A 58 -4.18 -1.14 -13.29
C GLY A 58 -3.31 -0.24 -14.17
N ASN A 59 -3.45 1.09 -14.06
CA ASN A 59 -2.58 2.04 -14.75
C ASN A 59 -1.24 2.20 -14.01
N PHE A 60 -0.37 1.19 -14.16
CA PHE A 60 0.94 1.14 -13.51
C PHE A 60 1.81 2.35 -13.84
N ARG A 61 1.62 2.99 -14.99
CA ARG A 61 2.42 4.16 -15.36
C ARG A 61 2.26 5.29 -14.34
N ILE A 62 1.02 5.63 -14.01
CA ILE A 62 0.73 6.68 -13.02
C ILE A 62 1.18 6.24 -11.63
N VAL A 63 0.89 4.98 -11.25
CA VAL A 63 1.22 4.43 -9.94
C VAL A 63 2.72 4.42 -9.69
N LEU A 64 3.55 4.11 -10.68
CA LEU A 64 5.00 4.03 -10.53
C LEU A 64 5.70 5.37 -10.69
N GLN A 65 5.10 6.32 -11.41
CA GLN A 65 5.62 7.68 -11.52
C GLN A 65 5.44 8.47 -10.23
N TRP A 66 4.36 8.25 -9.49
CA TRP A 66 4.06 9.05 -8.30
C TRP A 66 5.07 8.86 -7.15
N PRO A 67 5.51 7.63 -6.78
CA PRO A 67 6.55 7.43 -5.79
C PRO A 67 7.89 8.07 -6.19
N LYS A 68 8.21 8.14 -7.49
CA LYS A 68 9.44 8.76 -8.00
C LYS A 68 9.49 10.29 -7.86
N LYS A 69 8.34 10.95 -7.64
CA LYS A 69 8.25 12.42 -7.47
C LYS A 69 8.52 12.91 -6.03
N GLY A 70 9.09 12.07 -5.18
CA GLY A 70 9.41 12.42 -3.79
C GLY A 70 10.08 11.26 -3.06
N ASN A 71 9.99 11.25 -1.73
CA ASN A 71 10.50 10.14 -0.95
C ASN A 71 9.70 8.87 -1.24
N ILE A 72 10.31 7.91 -1.93
CA ILE A 72 9.68 6.65 -2.31
C ILE A 72 9.18 5.86 -1.10
N LYS A 73 9.93 5.87 0.02
CA LYS A 73 9.58 5.10 1.22
C LYS A 73 8.27 5.61 1.83
N GLU A 74 8.17 6.93 2.00
CA GLU A 74 6.96 7.57 2.54
C GLU A 74 5.75 7.41 1.60
N ARG A 75 5.97 7.49 0.28
CA ARG A 75 4.88 7.39 -0.70
C ARG A 75 4.35 5.98 -0.86
N ILE A 76 5.19 4.96 -0.68
CA ILE A 76 4.75 3.56 -0.77
C ILE A 76 3.81 3.18 0.38
N ILE A 77 4.01 3.77 1.56
CA ILE A 77 3.16 3.58 2.74
C ILE A 77 2.00 4.59 2.83
N ALA A 78 1.82 5.42 1.79
CA ALA A 78 0.77 6.42 1.76
C ALA A 78 -0.62 5.81 1.80
N LYS A 79 -1.55 6.51 2.45
CA LYS A 79 -2.94 6.08 2.65
C LYS A 79 -3.90 7.10 2.08
N GLY A 80 -4.97 6.63 1.44
CA GLY A 80 -6.03 7.49 0.92
C GLY A 80 -7.07 7.77 2.00
N LYS A 81 -7.19 9.02 2.45
CA LYS A 81 -8.19 9.41 3.46
C LYS A 81 -9.61 9.10 3.02
N GLU A 82 -9.94 9.46 1.78
CA GLU A 82 -11.24 9.21 1.15
C GLU A 82 -11.44 7.74 0.72
N ALA A 83 -10.42 6.90 0.88
CA ALA A 83 -10.44 5.49 0.52
C ALA A 83 -10.31 4.59 1.74
N GLY A 84 -10.85 5.00 2.89
CA GLY A 84 -10.84 4.20 4.11
C GLY A 84 -9.42 3.83 4.55
N ASN A 85 -8.47 4.76 4.46
CA ASN A 85 -7.05 4.55 4.78
C ASN A 85 -6.37 3.43 3.95
N MET A 86 -6.95 3.02 2.82
CA MET A 86 -6.32 2.05 1.92
C MET A 86 -5.05 2.66 1.28
N GLY A 87 -3.96 1.91 1.35
CA GLY A 87 -2.71 2.22 0.66
C GLY A 87 -2.56 1.48 -0.67
N LEU A 88 -1.47 1.78 -1.38
CA LEU A 88 -1.17 1.15 -2.68
C LEU A 88 -1.13 -0.38 -2.62
N LEU A 89 -0.62 -0.95 -1.52
CA LEU A 89 -0.54 -2.40 -1.34
C LEU A 89 -1.93 -3.04 -1.29
N PHE A 90 -2.88 -2.39 -0.60
CA PHE A 90 -4.26 -2.86 -0.49
C PHE A 90 -4.96 -2.84 -1.85
N PHE A 91 -4.81 -1.75 -2.61
CA PHE A 91 -5.34 -1.66 -3.98
C PHE A 91 -4.73 -2.71 -4.91
N ALA A 92 -3.42 -2.95 -4.81
CA ALA A 92 -2.74 -3.97 -5.59
C ALA A 92 -3.27 -5.38 -5.26
N ALA A 93 -3.58 -5.66 -4.00
CA ALA A 93 -4.13 -6.94 -3.55
C ALA A 93 -5.55 -7.18 -4.05
N ILE A 94 -6.46 -6.20 -3.91
CA ILE A 94 -7.84 -6.28 -4.40
C ILE A 94 -7.86 -6.59 -5.91
N ASN A 95 -7.00 -5.91 -6.67
CA ASN A 95 -6.94 -6.04 -8.12
C ASN A 95 -6.04 -7.18 -8.61
N GLN A 96 -5.54 -8.01 -7.69
CA GLN A 96 -4.67 -9.15 -8.00
C GLN A 96 -3.41 -8.75 -8.80
N GLN A 97 -2.93 -7.54 -8.60
CA GLN A 97 -1.76 -6.97 -9.27
C GLN A 97 -0.48 -7.44 -8.61
N HIS A 98 -0.20 -8.71 -8.81
CA HIS A 98 0.88 -9.45 -8.18
C HIS A 98 2.26 -8.79 -8.25
N ASN A 99 2.67 -8.32 -9.43
CA ASN A 99 3.97 -7.66 -9.58
C ASN A 99 4.01 -6.32 -8.85
N LEU A 100 2.90 -5.59 -8.80
CA LEU A 100 2.81 -4.34 -8.03
C LEU A 100 2.89 -4.61 -6.53
N MET A 101 2.16 -5.62 -6.02
CA MET A 101 2.27 -6.03 -4.61
C MET A 101 3.72 -6.34 -4.25
N SER A 102 4.37 -7.20 -5.05
CA SER A 102 5.76 -7.56 -4.83
C SER A 102 6.69 -6.35 -4.89
N PHE A 103 6.51 -5.46 -5.86
CA PHE A 103 7.30 -4.23 -5.97
C PHE A 103 7.16 -3.35 -4.72
N LEU A 104 5.94 -3.14 -4.21
CA LEU A 104 5.68 -2.35 -3.02
C LEU A 104 6.33 -2.98 -1.78
N LEU A 105 6.18 -4.30 -1.59
CA LEU A 105 6.77 -5.05 -0.48
C LEU A 105 8.30 -5.03 -0.51
N GLN A 106 8.92 -5.23 -1.68
CA GLN A 106 10.37 -5.11 -1.87
C GLN A 106 10.90 -3.71 -1.52
N ASN A 107 10.06 -2.68 -1.64
CA ASN A 107 10.43 -1.30 -1.34
C ASN A 107 9.96 -0.84 0.05
N GLY A 108 9.57 -1.77 0.94
CA GLY A 108 9.29 -1.49 2.35
C GLY A 108 7.83 -1.18 2.69
N ALA A 109 6.88 -1.51 1.82
CA ALA A 109 5.48 -1.53 2.23
C ALA A 109 5.29 -2.54 3.37
N ASP A 110 4.54 -2.14 4.40
CA ASP A 110 4.17 -3.03 5.48
C ASP A 110 3.12 -4.04 4.98
N VAL A 111 3.45 -5.34 5.06
CA VAL A 111 2.57 -6.44 4.67
C VAL A 111 1.32 -6.53 5.55
N ASN A 112 1.39 -6.04 6.78
CA ASN A 112 0.31 -6.06 7.77
C ASN A 112 -0.46 -4.74 7.84
N VAL A 113 -0.36 -3.90 6.80
CA VAL A 113 -1.14 -2.67 6.73
C VAL A 113 -2.64 -2.98 6.81
N LEU A 114 -3.31 -2.24 7.70
CA LEU A 114 -4.75 -2.33 7.91
C LEU A 114 -5.46 -1.16 7.23
N ASN A 115 -6.65 -1.43 6.69
CA ASN A 115 -7.58 -0.38 6.26
C ASN A 115 -8.35 0.19 7.47
N SER A 116 -9.26 1.13 7.24
CA SER A 116 -10.09 1.73 8.29
C SER A 116 -11.06 0.75 8.97
N ALA A 117 -11.35 -0.39 8.36
CA ALA A 117 -12.13 -1.47 8.95
C ALA A 117 -11.27 -2.48 9.73
N GLY A 118 -9.97 -2.21 9.92
CA GLY A 118 -9.05 -3.12 10.59
C GLY A 118 -8.70 -4.38 9.80
N MET A 119 -9.04 -4.43 8.50
CA MET A 119 -8.81 -5.59 7.64
C MET A 119 -7.39 -5.58 7.08
N SER A 120 -6.70 -6.72 7.21
CA SER A 120 -5.37 -6.93 6.63
C SER A 120 -5.41 -7.20 5.12
N VAL A 121 -4.28 -6.96 4.44
CA VAL A 121 -4.06 -7.35 3.04
C VAL A 121 -4.24 -8.86 2.83
N GLY A 122 -3.99 -9.66 3.87
CA GLY A 122 -4.17 -11.11 3.90
C GLY A 122 -5.63 -11.58 3.91
N LEU A 123 -6.62 -10.69 3.90
CA LEU A 123 -8.05 -11.02 3.78
C LEU A 123 -8.66 -10.57 2.44
N GLY A 124 -7.85 -10.08 1.51
CA GLY A 124 -8.31 -9.74 0.17
C GLY A 124 -8.71 -10.99 -0.65
N PRO A 125 -9.27 -10.79 -1.87
CA PRO A 125 -9.74 -11.87 -2.74
C PRO A 125 -8.65 -12.86 -3.19
N ASN A 126 -7.37 -12.58 -2.90
CA ASN A 126 -6.26 -13.47 -3.18
C ASN A 126 -5.14 -13.32 -2.13
N PRO A 127 -5.30 -13.92 -0.93
CA PRO A 127 -4.44 -13.64 0.20
C PRO A 127 -3.06 -14.30 0.10
N ASN A 128 -2.91 -15.27 -0.79
CA ASN A 128 -1.71 -16.07 -0.98
C ASN A 128 -0.46 -15.20 -1.11
N ARG A 129 -0.56 -14.07 -1.81
CA ARG A 129 0.56 -13.14 -1.98
C ARG A 129 0.94 -12.46 -0.67
N GLY A 130 -0.02 -11.97 0.11
CA GLY A 130 0.28 -11.40 1.43
C GLY A 130 0.90 -12.46 2.34
N LEU A 131 0.31 -13.65 2.40
CA LEU A 131 0.77 -14.76 3.24
C LEU A 131 2.21 -15.19 2.91
N LEU A 132 2.59 -15.23 1.63
CA LEU A 132 3.97 -15.50 1.20
C LEU A 132 4.99 -14.49 1.72
N TRP A 133 4.55 -13.26 1.97
CA TRP A 133 5.36 -12.16 2.52
C TRP A 133 5.14 -11.97 4.03
N GLY A 134 4.47 -12.92 4.68
CA GLY A 134 4.28 -12.91 6.12
C GLY A 134 3.12 -12.07 6.61
N ALA A 135 2.13 -11.79 5.76
CA ALA A 135 0.87 -11.22 6.24
C ALA A 135 0.31 -12.09 7.37
N GLU A 136 -0.06 -11.42 8.45
CA GLU A 136 -0.92 -11.96 9.48
C GLU A 136 -2.37 -11.59 9.19
N LEU A 137 -3.27 -12.41 9.69
CA LEU A 137 -4.70 -12.21 9.53
C LEU A 137 -5.18 -11.36 10.69
N PHE A 138 -5.63 -10.16 10.40
CA PHE A 138 -6.29 -9.26 11.33
C PHE A 138 -7.74 -9.04 10.91
N GLU A 139 -8.64 -9.09 11.89
CA GLU A 139 -10.05 -8.76 11.76
C GLU A 139 -10.36 -7.72 12.83
N GLU A 140 -10.96 -6.59 12.45
CA GLU A 140 -11.24 -5.46 13.34
C GLU A 140 -10.01 -4.93 14.11
N GLY A 141 -8.81 -5.12 13.54
CA GLY A 141 -7.54 -4.69 14.15
C GLY A 141 -6.92 -5.67 15.14
N GLU A 142 -7.60 -6.76 15.48
CA GLU A 142 -7.09 -7.78 16.39
C GLU A 142 -6.49 -8.98 15.61
N PRO A 143 -5.36 -9.56 16.06
CA PRO A 143 -4.81 -10.76 15.46
C PRO A 143 -5.82 -11.92 15.51
N SER A 144 -6.00 -12.65 14.41
CA SER A 144 -6.93 -13.77 14.38
C SER A 144 -6.49 -14.86 15.36
N ILE A 145 -7.23 -15.02 16.45
CA ILE A 145 -7.12 -16.19 17.33
C ILE A 145 -7.79 -17.40 16.66
N LYS A 146 -7.52 -18.61 17.16
CA LYS A 146 -7.95 -19.87 16.54
C LYS A 146 -9.47 -19.95 16.28
N GLU A 147 -10.28 -19.40 17.18
CA GLU A 147 -11.75 -19.38 17.06
C GLU A 147 -12.22 -18.40 15.98
N MET A 148 -11.70 -17.18 15.98
CA MET A 148 -11.95 -16.16 14.95
C MET A 148 -11.53 -16.64 13.56
N LYS A 149 -10.40 -17.36 13.48
CA LYS A 149 -9.91 -17.95 12.24
C LYS A 149 -10.87 -18.99 11.64
N LEU A 150 -11.58 -19.76 12.47
CA LEU A 150 -12.59 -20.71 12.00
C LEU A 150 -13.82 -19.98 11.46
N ALA A 151 -14.35 -19.01 12.21
CA ALA A 151 -15.48 -18.18 11.78
C ALA A 151 -15.18 -17.47 10.45
N LEU A 152 -13.99 -16.89 10.34
CA LEU A 152 -13.50 -16.28 9.10
C LEU A 152 -13.45 -17.28 7.94
N CYS A 153 -12.95 -18.50 8.16
CA CYS A 153 -12.94 -19.55 7.14
C CYS A 153 -14.36 -19.95 6.71
N GLU A 154 -15.32 -20.00 7.62
CA GLU A 154 -16.73 -20.29 7.33
C GLU A 154 -17.37 -19.17 6.48
N THR A 155 -17.10 -17.91 6.82
CA THR A 155 -17.54 -16.74 6.04
C THR A 155 -16.95 -16.76 4.63
N ILE A 156 -15.64 -16.97 4.51
CA ILE A 156 -14.93 -17.08 3.21
C ILE A 156 -15.51 -18.24 2.38
N THR A 157 -15.79 -19.38 3.02
CA THR A 157 -16.40 -20.54 2.36
C THR A 157 -17.81 -20.24 1.87
N SER A 158 -18.63 -19.58 2.68
CA SER A 158 -20.01 -19.21 2.36
C SER A 158 -20.07 -18.23 1.18
N ASN A 159 -19.06 -17.38 1.04
CA ASN A 159 -18.86 -16.48 -0.10
C ASN A 159 -18.29 -17.17 -1.36
N GLY A 160 -18.11 -18.50 -1.33
CA GLY A 160 -17.65 -19.31 -2.46
C GLY A 160 -16.13 -19.44 -2.58
N TYR A 161 -15.35 -18.86 -1.67
CA TYR A 161 -13.88 -18.85 -1.71
C TYR A 161 -13.26 -20.07 -0.99
N VAL A 162 -13.79 -21.27 -1.25
CA VAL A 162 -13.44 -22.51 -0.54
C VAL A 162 -11.94 -22.81 -0.52
N GLN A 163 -11.23 -22.57 -1.63
CA GLN A 163 -9.79 -22.82 -1.72
C GLN A 163 -8.98 -21.90 -0.80
N ILE A 164 -9.43 -20.65 -0.65
CA ILE A 164 -8.81 -19.66 0.22
C ILE A 164 -9.04 -20.04 1.69
N ALA A 165 -10.26 -20.42 2.06
CA ALA A 165 -10.57 -20.89 3.40
C ALA A 165 -9.72 -22.12 3.77
N LYS A 166 -9.59 -23.09 2.87
CA LYS A 166 -8.70 -24.25 3.07
C LYS A 166 -7.25 -23.85 3.27
N LEU A 167 -6.74 -22.94 2.46
CA LEU A 167 -5.38 -22.42 2.60
C LEU A 167 -5.18 -21.79 3.98
N MET A 168 -6.11 -20.92 4.36
CA MET A 168 -6.04 -20.19 5.62
C MET A 168 -6.25 -21.09 6.83
N SER A 169 -6.98 -22.20 6.73
CA SER A 169 -7.31 -23.08 7.87
C SER A 169 -6.09 -23.59 8.67
N SER A 170 -4.93 -23.67 8.03
CA SER A 170 -3.67 -24.16 8.62
C SER A 170 -2.72 -23.02 8.97
N GLU A 171 -1.73 -23.27 9.82
CA GLU A 171 -0.75 -22.25 10.21
C GLU A 171 0.17 -21.85 9.03
N LEU A 172 0.61 -22.85 8.25
CA LEU A 172 1.59 -22.67 7.19
C LEU A 172 0.97 -22.49 5.81
N GLY A 173 -0.34 -22.66 5.66
CA GLY A 173 -1.01 -22.58 4.37
C GLY A 173 -0.85 -21.20 3.72
N GLY A 174 -0.42 -21.20 2.46
CA GLY A 174 -0.16 -19.99 1.69
C GLY A 174 1.15 -19.31 2.03
N ARG A 175 1.88 -19.78 3.03
CA ARG A 175 3.15 -19.21 3.46
C ARG A 175 4.33 -19.86 2.73
N ARG A 176 5.44 -19.13 2.73
CA ARG A 176 6.74 -19.67 2.33
C ARG A 176 7.38 -20.33 3.55
N CYS A 177 7.94 -21.51 3.35
CA CYS A 177 8.57 -22.31 4.39
C CYS A 177 9.97 -22.75 3.94
N GLU A 178 10.78 -23.14 4.92
CA GLU A 178 12.03 -23.86 4.76
C GLU A 178 11.84 -25.31 5.18
N ILE A 179 12.39 -26.23 4.39
CA ILE A 179 12.42 -27.65 4.73
C ILE A 179 13.57 -27.87 5.72
N VAL A 180 13.25 -28.11 6.99
CA VAL A 180 14.26 -28.21 8.07
C VAL A 180 14.75 -29.63 8.29
N CYS A 181 13.98 -30.64 7.87
CA CYS A 181 14.43 -32.02 7.90
C CYS A 181 13.91 -32.78 6.68
N ALA A 182 14.75 -33.67 6.15
CA ALA A 182 14.44 -34.41 4.95
C ALA A 182 13.38 -35.48 5.21
N PRO A 183 12.39 -35.65 4.33
CA PRO A 183 11.65 -36.90 4.28
C PRO A 183 12.58 -38.00 3.77
N ASN A 184 12.73 -39.08 4.54
CA ASN A 184 13.48 -40.27 4.12
C ASN A 184 14.96 -39.97 3.76
N THR A 185 15.42 -40.44 2.59
CA THR A 185 16.81 -40.29 2.09
C THR A 185 17.06 -38.98 1.32
N ARG A 186 16.08 -38.07 1.24
CA ARG A 186 16.17 -36.82 0.45
C ARG A 186 16.88 -35.69 1.20
N GLY A 187 18.10 -35.96 1.67
CA GLY A 187 18.94 -34.98 2.36
C GLY A 187 19.22 -33.72 1.54
N ASP A 188 19.10 -33.82 0.22
CA ASP A 188 19.21 -32.70 -0.73
C ASP A 188 18.13 -31.63 -0.60
N LEU A 189 17.06 -31.88 0.18
CA LEU A 189 15.96 -30.95 0.36
C LEU A 189 16.14 -30.03 1.57
N VAL A 190 16.99 -30.39 2.52
CA VAL A 190 17.19 -29.60 3.74
C VAL A 190 17.74 -28.21 3.39
N GLY A 191 17.12 -27.17 3.94
CA GLY A 191 17.44 -25.77 3.69
C GLY A 191 16.79 -25.18 2.43
N LYS A 192 16.16 -26.01 1.57
CA LYS A 192 15.40 -25.50 0.41
C LYS A 192 14.10 -24.84 0.86
N THR A 193 13.68 -23.84 0.11
CA THR A 193 12.44 -23.11 0.35
C THR A 193 11.30 -23.68 -0.49
N CYS A 194 10.09 -23.62 0.06
CA CYS A 194 8.88 -24.11 -0.59
C CYS A 194 7.68 -23.23 -0.27
N VAL A 195 6.65 -23.31 -1.12
CA VAL A 195 5.37 -22.65 -0.92
C VAL A 195 4.31 -23.69 -0.56
N VAL A 196 3.59 -23.45 0.53
CA VAL A 196 2.49 -24.32 0.95
C VAL A 196 1.21 -23.94 0.20
N HIS A 197 0.64 -24.90 -0.53
CA HIS A 197 -0.57 -24.69 -1.32
C HIS A 197 -1.83 -25.23 -0.67
N GLU A 198 -1.71 -26.29 0.12
CA GLU A 198 -2.85 -26.94 0.72
C GLU A 198 -2.41 -27.70 1.95
N TYR A 199 -3.29 -27.76 2.95
CA TYR A 199 -3.17 -28.66 4.08
C TYR A 199 -4.21 -29.77 3.94
N ILE A 200 -3.73 -31.01 3.91
CA ILE A 200 -4.53 -32.22 3.74
C ILE A 200 -4.77 -32.79 5.14
N ILE A 201 -6.01 -32.68 5.61
CA ILE A 201 -6.40 -33.03 6.98
C ILE A 201 -6.27 -34.53 7.21
N GLU A 202 -6.67 -35.34 6.23
CA GLU A 202 -6.74 -36.80 6.33
C GLU A 202 -5.37 -37.44 6.56
N SER A 203 -4.33 -36.89 5.94
CA SER A 203 -2.94 -37.36 6.08
C SER A 203 -2.10 -36.51 7.03
N ASN A 204 -2.65 -35.41 7.58
CA ASN A 204 -1.92 -34.45 8.41
C ASN A 204 -0.64 -33.93 7.70
N GLN A 205 -0.75 -33.61 6.41
CA GLN A 205 0.38 -33.21 5.57
C GLN A 205 0.07 -31.96 4.77
N TYR A 206 1.12 -31.21 4.46
CA TYR A 206 1.11 -30.07 3.56
C TYR A 206 1.52 -30.47 2.16
N LYS A 207 0.72 -30.05 1.17
CA LYS A 207 1.13 -30.05 -0.22
C LYS A 207 1.97 -28.80 -0.48
N VAL A 208 3.25 -29.01 -0.76
CA VAL A 208 4.21 -27.93 -0.98
C VAL A 208 4.81 -28.01 -2.38
N THR A 209 5.17 -26.85 -2.94
CA THR A 209 5.98 -26.76 -4.16
C THR A 209 7.33 -26.18 -3.80
N ILE A 210 8.41 -26.90 -4.09
CA ILE A 210 9.78 -26.42 -3.87
C ILE A 210 10.08 -25.30 -4.85
N GLU A 211 10.58 -24.17 -4.34
CA GLU A 211 10.97 -23.05 -5.20
C GLU A 211 12.11 -23.46 -6.15
N PHE A 212 12.20 -22.83 -7.31
CA PHE A 212 13.21 -23.06 -8.36
C PHE A 212 13.16 -24.41 -9.10
N THR A 213 12.77 -25.48 -8.42
CA THR A 213 12.64 -26.82 -9.03
C THR A 213 11.21 -27.16 -9.45
N ASN A 214 10.22 -26.49 -8.84
CA ASN A 214 8.79 -26.78 -9.00
C ASN A 214 8.41 -28.23 -8.63
N GLU A 215 9.27 -28.93 -7.89
CA GLU A 215 8.97 -30.27 -7.37
C GLU A 215 7.85 -30.16 -6.33
N VAL A 216 6.79 -30.97 -6.47
CA VAL A 216 5.66 -31.00 -5.54
C VAL A 216 5.83 -32.16 -4.56
N LEU A 217 5.71 -31.88 -3.27
CA LEU A 217 5.87 -32.86 -2.19
C LEU A 217 4.71 -32.80 -1.20
N LEU A 218 4.55 -33.90 -0.46
CA LEU A 218 3.70 -33.98 0.73
C LEU A 218 4.61 -34.08 1.95
N LEU A 219 4.56 -33.07 2.83
CA LEU A 219 5.42 -32.96 4.00
C LEU A 219 4.58 -32.78 5.27
N GLY A 220 4.95 -33.46 6.35
CA GLY A 220 4.40 -33.19 7.68
C GLY A 220 4.79 -31.80 8.18
N SER A 221 4.06 -31.30 9.18
CA SER A 221 4.38 -30.01 9.82
C SER A 221 5.77 -29.99 10.47
N ASP A 222 6.24 -31.13 10.96
CA ASP A 222 7.55 -31.36 11.56
C ASP A 222 8.72 -31.21 10.58
N HIS A 223 8.45 -31.28 9.28
CA HIS A 223 9.44 -31.05 8.22
C HIS A 223 9.58 -29.60 7.79
N LEU A 224 8.67 -28.72 8.25
CA LEU A 224 8.54 -27.37 7.74
C LEU A 224 8.75 -26.35 8.86
N LYS A 225 9.49 -25.29 8.53
CA LYS A 225 9.58 -24.09 9.35
C LYS A 225 9.14 -22.88 8.53
N ARG A 226 8.31 -22.03 9.12
CA ARG A 226 7.89 -20.76 8.50
C ARG A 226 9.12 -19.92 8.12
N ARG A 227 9.18 -19.47 6.86
CA ARG A 227 10.22 -18.60 6.30
C ARG A 227 9.63 -17.74 5.19
N ASP A 228 8.87 -16.73 5.61
CA ASP A 228 8.22 -15.81 4.70
C ASP A 228 9.24 -15.01 3.87
N ARG A 229 8.79 -14.46 2.76
CA ARG A 229 9.59 -13.57 1.91
C ARG A 229 9.85 -12.25 2.63
N THR A 230 11.05 -11.73 2.41
CA THR A 230 11.45 -10.40 2.85
C THR A 230 12.08 -9.66 1.67
N PRO A 231 12.28 -8.33 1.75
CA PRO A 231 13.04 -7.61 0.72
C PRO A 231 14.44 -8.21 0.48
N GLN A 232 15.05 -8.82 1.50
CA GLN A 232 16.37 -9.47 1.44
C GLN A 232 16.32 -10.93 0.95
N ASP A 233 15.19 -11.62 1.12
CA ASP A 233 14.98 -13.01 0.71
C ASP A 233 13.63 -13.17 -0.05
N PRO A 234 13.45 -12.52 -1.21
CA PRO A 234 12.16 -12.50 -1.89
C PRO A 234 11.91 -13.72 -2.80
N GLY A 235 12.94 -14.49 -3.14
CA GLY A 235 12.86 -15.63 -4.07
C GLY A 235 12.69 -15.26 -5.57
N TYR A 236 12.40 -14.00 -5.87
CA TYR A 236 12.41 -13.36 -7.19
C TYR A 236 12.55 -11.85 -6.99
N TYR A 237 12.82 -11.09 -8.05
CA TYR A 237 12.90 -9.63 -7.98
C TYR A 237 11.92 -8.97 -8.95
N VAL A 238 11.37 -7.80 -8.61
CA VAL A 238 10.53 -7.02 -9.53
C VAL A 238 11.14 -5.64 -9.75
N GLU A 239 11.53 -5.40 -11.00
CA GLU A 239 12.16 -4.16 -11.46
C GLU A 239 11.12 -3.19 -11.99
N SER A 240 11.29 -1.90 -11.68
CA SER A 240 10.48 -0.82 -12.25
C SER A 240 11.26 -0.04 -13.30
N GLU A 241 11.22 -0.51 -14.54
CA GLU A 241 11.83 0.15 -15.70
C GLU A 241 10.75 0.71 -16.64
N ASN A 242 10.97 1.91 -17.18
CA ASN A 242 10.08 2.55 -18.17
C ASN A 242 8.58 2.63 -17.76
N ASN A 243 8.32 2.72 -16.46
CA ASN A 243 6.97 2.66 -15.87
C ASN A 243 6.22 1.33 -16.10
N GLY A 244 6.95 0.26 -16.41
CA GLY A 244 6.51 -1.13 -16.32
C GLY A 244 7.03 -1.81 -15.06
N LEU A 245 6.56 -3.04 -14.83
CA LEU A 245 7.04 -3.93 -13.79
C LEU A 245 7.49 -5.25 -14.42
N ASN A 246 8.79 -5.50 -14.40
CA ASN A 246 9.38 -6.71 -14.95
C ASN A 246 9.78 -7.63 -13.81
N ARG A 247 9.32 -8.88 -13.84
CA ARG A 247 9.73 -9.89 -12.88
C ARG A 247 10.99 -10.58 -13.38
N ARG A 248 12.01 -10.63 -12.53
CA ARG A 248 13.25 -11.39 -12.71
C ARG A 248 13.20 -12.63 -11.83
N ASP A 249 13.24 -13.79 -12.46
CA ASP A 249 13.34 -15.08 -11.80
C ASP A 249 14.80 -15.55 -11.78
N PHE A 250 15.14 -16.37 -10.78
CA PHE A 250 16.49 -16.90 -10.57
C PHE A 250 16.48 -18.42 -10.66
N LYS A 251 17.66 -19.05 -10.77
CA LYS A 251 17.80 -20.51 -10.76
C LYS A 251 17.89 -21.08 -9.35
N SER A 252 18.21 -20.24 -8.37
CA SER A 252 18.36 -20.63 -6.96
C SER A 252 18.08 -19.45 -6.03
N ASN A 253 17.83 -19.76 -4.76
CA ASN A 253 17.60 -18.74 -3.76
C ASN A 253 18.90 -17.96 -3.45
N GLU A 254 20.02 -18.65 -3.49
CA GLU A 254 21.36 -18.09 -3.28
C GLU A 254 21.69 -17.06 -4.37
N GLU A 255 21.36 -17.35 -5.63
CA GLU A 255 21.52 -16.42 -6.75
C GLU A 255 20.63 -15.17 -6.57
N CYS A 256 19.37 -15.36 -6.14
CA CYS A 256 18.47 -14.26 -5.83
C CYS A 256 19.05 -13.38 -4.71
N GLN A 257 19.46 -13.96 -3.59
CA GLN A 257 20.03 -13.23 -2.46
C GLN A 257 21.32 -12.51 -2.81
N ALA A 258 22.20 -13.13 -3.60
CA ALA A 258 23.42 -12.50 -4.09
C ALA A 258 23.11 -11.27 -4.95
N PHE A 259 22.11 -11.37 -5.83
CA PHE A 259 21.66 -10.24 -6.64
C PHE A 259 21.11 -9.08 -5.78
N ILE A 260 20.28 -9.38 -4.77
CA ILE A 260 19.76 -8.36 -3.84
C ILE A 260 20.88 -7.70 -3.03
N ALA A 261 21.87 -8.48 -2.60
CA ALA A 261 23.03 -7.96 -1.89
C ALA A 261 23.83 -6.97 -2.76
N CYS A 262 24.07 -7.30 -4.04
CA CYS A 262 24.74 -6.40 -4.98
C CYS A 262 24.00 -5.07 -5.16
N LEU A 263 22.67 -5.10 -5.34
CA LEU A 263 21.86 -3.89 -5.46
C LEU A 263 21.94 -2.97 -4.24
N SER A 264 22.12 -3.55 -3.05
CA SER A 264 22.21 -2.78 -1.80
C SER A 264 23.52 -2.00 -1.73
N VAL A 265 24.62 -2.62 -2.17
CA VAL A 265 25.95 -1.99 -2.26
C VAL A 265 25.95 -0.85 -3.29
N GLU A 266 25.40 -1.07 -4.49
CA GLU A 266 25.32 -0.01 -5.52
C GLU A 266 24.51 1.21 -5.04
N LYS A 267 23.47 0.98 -4.24
CA LYS A 267 22.65 2.04 -3.66
C LYS A 267 23.38 2.83 -2.57
N GLU A 268 24.20 2.18 -1.76
CA GLU A 268 25.04 2.83 -0.76
C GLU A 268 26.17 3.63 -1.44
N GLU A 269 26.86 3.04 -2.42
CA GLU A 269 27.93 3.73 -3.17
C GLU A 269 27.41 4.95 -3.96
N SER A 270 26.19 4.91 -4.49
CA SER A 270 25.59 6.06 -5.18
C SER A 270 25.11 7.18 -4.26
N LEU A 271 24.80 6.87 -2.99
CA LEU A 271 24.43 7.87 -1.98
C LEU A 271 25.67 8.51 -1.32
N GLU A 272 26.79 7.79 -1.21
CA GLU A 272 28.03 8.32 -0.62
C GLU A 272 28.90 9.15 -1.58
N ASN A 273 28.76 8.98 -2.90
CA ASN A 273 29.70 9.55 -3.88
C ASN A 273 29.23 10.78 -4.67
N ASP A 274 28.06 11.37 -4.41
CA ASP A 274 27.62 12.57 -5.13
C ASP A 274 27.43 13.80 -4.22
N PRO A 275 28.52 14.52 -3.89
CA PRO A 275 28.45 15.79 -3.14
C PRO A 275 27.61 16.86 -3.87
N ASP A 276 27.35 16.67 -5.17
CA ASP A 276 26.60 17.57 -6.02
C ASP A 276 25.18 17.04 -6.36
N ALA A 277 24.73 15.94 -5.74
CA ALA A 277 23.40 15.36 -6.00
C ALA A 277 22.27 16.38 -5.79
N LYS A 278 22.43 17.22 -4.76
CA LYS A 278 21.50 18.33 -4.49
C LYS A 278 21.52 19.38 -5.60
N ALA A 279 22.70 19.77 -6.08
CA ALA A 279 22.85 20.75 -7.16
C ALA A 279 22.30 20.21 -8.49
N LYS A 280 22.47 18.92 -8.77
CA LYS A 280 21.90 18.27 -9.96
C LYS A 280 20.38 18.15 -9.89
N ALA A 281 19.83 17.86 -8.71
CA ALA A 281 18.39 17.81 -8.51
C ALA A 281 17.75 19.21 -8.62
N GLU A 282 18.41 20.24 -8.08
CA GLU A 282 18.00 21.64 -8.25
C GLU A 282 18.07 22.06 -9.73
N GLN A 283 19.17 21.75 -10.44
CA GLN A 283 19.31 22.04 -11.87
C GLN A 283 18.23 21.33 -12.71
N ALA A 284 17.94 20.05 -12.44
CA ALA A 284 16.90 19.30 -13.14
C ALA A 284 15.49 19.86 -12.87
N ALA A 285 15.23 20.38 -11.67
CA ALA A 285 13.99 21.06 -11.35
C ALA A 285 13.88 22.41 -12.09
N THR A 286 14.98 23.17 -12.16
CA THR A 286 15.06 24.43 -12.93
C THR A 286 14.83 24.19 -14.42
N ASP A 287 15.45 23.17 -15.01
CA ASP A 287 15.30 22.83 -16.43
C ASP A 287 13.85 22.40 -16.76
N LEU A 288 13.18 21.66 -15.86
CA LEU A 288 11.76 21.30 -16.02
C LEU A 288 10.82 22.51 -15.90
N LEU A 289 11.13 23.48 -15.05
CA LEU A 289 10.36 24.72 -14.94
C LEU A 289 10.51 25.59 -16.20
N ALA A 290 11.70 25.60 -16.79
CA ALA A 290 12.00 26.24 -18.07
C ALA A 290 11.19 25.62 -19.22
N GLU A 291 11.16 24.28 -19.30
CA GLU A 291 10.40 23.56 -20.33
C GLU A 291 8.89 23.77 -20.22
N LEU A 292 8.37 24.00 -19.01
CA LEU A 292 6.95 24.28 -18.75
C LEU A 292 6.56 25.75 -18.91
N GLY A 293 7.52 26.65 -19.22
CA GLY A 293 7.28 28.08 -19.39
C GLY A 293 6.82 28.78 -18.11
N LEU A 294 7.24 28.28 -16.94
CA LEU A 294 6.86 28.77 -15.62
C LEU A 294 7.96 29.59 -14.92
N GLU A 295 8.97 30.06 -15.67
CA GLU A 295 10.15 30.76 -15.13
C GLU A 295 9.83 32.07 -14.39
N ASP A 296 8.64 32.66 -14.60
CA ASP A 296 8.32 34.04 -14.18
C ASP A 296 7.51 34.17 -12.87
N LEU A 297 7.38 33.11 -12.06
CA LEU A 297 6.59 33.16 -10.81
C LEU A 297 7.40 33.32 -9.51
N GLU A 298 8.70 33.56 -9.56
CA GLU A 298 9.47 34.01 -8.39
C GLU A 298 9.49 35.54 -8.27
N GLY A 299 8.41 36.08 -7.71
CA GLY A 299 8.42 37.40 -7.10
C GLY A 299 9.18 37.39 -5.75
N PRO A 300 9.90 38.47 -5.40
CA PRO A 300 10.85 38.45 -4.29
C PRO A 300 10.18 38.24 -2.93
N SER A 301 10.69 37.25 -2.20
CA SER A 301 10.54 37.03 -0.77
C SER A 301 10.66 38.34 0.01
N SER A 302 9.56 38.77 0.65
CA SER A 302 9.58 39.87 1.62
C SER A 302 9.41 39.32 3.02
N ASN A 303 10.53 39.10 3.72
CA ASN A 303 10.55 39.05 5.17
C ASN A 303 10.86 40.43 5.75
N ALA A 304 10.18 40.75 6.86
CA ALA A 304 10.39 41.84 7.82
C ALA A 304 9.81 43.24 7.50
N SER A 305 8.81 43.67 8.29
CA SER A 305 8.93 44.79 9.24
C SER A 305 7.68 45.00 10.11
N LYS A 306 7.93 45.26 11.40
CA LYS A 306 6.98 45.50 12.50
C LYS A 306 6.23 46.85 12.39
N LYS A 307 5.01 46.86 12.94
CA LYS A 307 4.30 47.96 13.66
C LYS A 307 4.27 49.38 13.05
N LYS A 308 3.07 49.87 12.72
CA LYS A 308 2.33 50.87 13.53
C LYS A 308 0.99 51.27 12.90
N GLU A 309 0.02 51.51 13.78
CA GLU A 309 -1.31 52.07 13.53
C GLU A 309 -1.27 53.43 12.82
N LYS A 310 -2.29 53.71 11.98
CA LYS A 310 -3.23 54.81 12.20
C LYS A 310 -4.40 54.78 11.21
N GLN A 311 -5.60 54.84 11.76
CA GLN A 311 -6.85 55.19 11.09
C GLN A 311 -6.78 56.59 10.44
N SER A 312 -7.47 56.79 9.31
CA SER A 312 -8.39 57.94 9.15
C SER A 312 -9.25 57.86 7.88
N ALA A 313 -10.55 57.83 8.15
CA ALA A 313 -11.72 58.29 7.41
C ALA A 313 -11.60 59.04 6.06
N ALA A 314 -12.54 58.64 5.18
CA ALA A 314 -13.36 59.40 4.23
C ALA A 314 -13.12 60.91 4.00
N THR A 315 -13.07 61.29 2.71
CA THR A 315 -13.76 62.41 2.02
C THR A 315 -13.20 62.46 0.59
N GLY A 316 -13.94 62.33 -0.51
CA GLY A 316 -15.07 63.14 -0.95
C GLY A 316 -14.58 64.29 -1.85
N LYS A 317 -14.68 64.15 -3.19
CA LYS A 317 -15.13 65.24 -4.11
C LYS A 317 -15.14 64.85 -5.59
N LYS A 318 -16.34 64.98 -6.15
CA LYS A 318 -16.73 65.01 -7.55
C LYS A 318 -16.33 66.37 -8.16
N LYS A 319 -15.75 66.42 -9.37
CA LYS A 319 -15.89 67.57 -10.27
C LYS A 319 -15.87 67.14 -11.73
N LYS A 320 -16.79 67.73 -12.49
CA LYS A 320 -17.22 67.46 -13.87
C LYS A 320 -16.82 68.69 -14.69
N ARG A 321 -16.38 68.53 -15.96
CA ARG A 321 -16.81 69.26 -17.19
C ARG A 321 -15.69 69.57 -18.20
N GLY A 322 -16.05 69.38 -19.47
CA GLY A 322 -15.56 70.10 -20.66
C GLY A 322 -14.52 69.30 -21.43
N GLY A 323 -14.65 68.93 -22.70
CA GLY A 323 -15.62 69.27 -23.74
C GLY A 323 -14.88 69.55 -25.06
N LYS A 324 -15.37 68.92 -26.15
CA LYS A 324 -15.40 69.43 -27.54
C LYS A 324 -14.31 69.01 -28.55
N LYS A 325 -14.69 68.00 -29.36
CA LYS A 325 -14.86 67.94 -30.83
C LYS A 325 -13.67 67.93 -31.82
N LYS A 326 -13.83 66.97 -32.76
CA LYS A 326 -13.67 67.00 -34.24
C LYS A 326 -12.22 67.09 -34.76
N GLY A 327 -11.77 66.31 -35.74
CA GLY A 327 -12.40 65.23 -36.52
C GLY A 327 -11.56 64.91 -37.78
N ARG A 328 -11.98 63.86 -38.48
CA ARG A 328 -11.87 63.60 -39.94
C ARG A 328 -10.46 63.41 -40.54
N LYS A 329 -10.16 62.16 -40.87
CA LYS A 329 -10.16 61.67 -42.25
C LYS A 329 -10.62 60.22 -42.27
#